data_AF-A0A7I8WIJ7-F1
#
_entry.id   AF-A0A7I8WIJ7-F1
#
_cell.length_a   1.000
_cell.length_b   1.000
_cell.length_c   1.000
_cell.angle_alpha   90.00
_cell.angle_beta   90.00
_cell.angle_gamma   90.00
#
_symmetry.space_group_name_H-M   'P 1'
#
loop_
_entity.id
_entity.type
_entity.pdbx_description
1 polymer ?
#
loop_
_entity_poly.entity_id
_entity_poly.type
_entity_poly.pdbx_seq_one_letter_code
_entity_poly.pdbx_strand_id
1 'polypeptide(L)'
;MSRQKLLVLEQKSMSSELFSLMHGALVVEILRDTRGDPEQTNKALDQIGFNMGVKLADDFLAKIPKASKCSDIAQTAELIAKQALKSYLDTPATVSFQSATVFTLELESNPLINGFVEIPPEFSGLKYSTIAAGAIRGALNAVNLDVETEVIADTPDPTVIKCTFKNIIHEILPPSED
;
A
#
# COMPACT_ATOMS: atom_id res chain seq x y z
N MET A 1 16.81 -28.43 -26.51
CA MET A 1 15.42 -28.11 -26.12
C MET A 1 15.43 -26.86 -25.27
N SER A 2 14.44 -26.01 -25.47
CA SER A 2 14.45 -24.56 -25.35
C SER A 2 14.93 -23.98 -24.01
N ARG A 3 15.91 -23.06 -24.08
CA ARG A 3 16.07 -21.99 -23.11
C ARG A 3 14.80 -21.13 -23.19
N GLN A 4 13.87 -21.31 -22.26
CA GLN A 4 12.88 -20.27 -21.97
C GLN A 4 13.67 -19.02 -21.58
N LYS A 5 13.71 -18.03 -22.48
CA LYS A 5 13.97 -16.64 -22.09
C LYS A 5 12.86 -16.30 -21.10
N LEU A 6 13.19 -16.30 -19.82
CA LEU A 6 12.41 -15.57 -18.83
C LEU A 6 12.34 -14.14 -19.36
N LEU A 7 11.17 -13.72 -19.83
CA LEU A 7 10.88 -12.32 -20.09
C LEU A 7 10.98 -11.63 -18.73
N VAL A 8 12.18 -11.21 -18.37
CA VAL A 8 12.36 -10.18 -17.34
C VAL A 8 11.72 -8.95 -17.97
N LEU A 9 10.47 -8.66 -17.58
CA LEU A 9 9.84 -7.39 -17.89
C LEU A 9 10.79 -6.33 -17.34
N GLU A 10 11.47 -5.61 -18.23
CA GLU A 10 12.36 -4.52 -17.85
C GLU A 10 11.51 -3.47 -17.13
N GLN A 11 11.64 -3.41 -15.82
CA GLN A 11 10.81 -2.53 -15.01
C GLN A 11 11.29 -1.09 -15.26
N LYS A 12 10.52 -0.35 -16.05
CA LYS A 12 10.82 1.06 -16.31
C LYS A 12 10.66 1.83 -15.00
N SER A 13 11.78 2.22 -14.40
CA SER A 13 11.80 3.07 -13.22
C SER A 13 11.57 4.53 -13.63
N MET A 14 10.87 5.28 -12.78
CA MET A 14 10.76 6.73 -12.88
C MET A 14 11.54 7.36 -11.73
N SER A 15 11.94 8.62 -11.87
CA SER A 15 12.57 9.35 -10.76
C SER A 15 11.62 9.43 -9.57
N SER A 16 12.12 9.15 -8.36
CA SER A 16 11.39 9.29 -7.10
C SER A 16 10.93 10.74 -6.87
N GLU A 17 11.69 11.73 -7.34
CA GLU A 17 11.33 13.15 -7.27
C GLU A 17 10.07 13.46 -8.07
N LEU A 18 9.98 12.93 -9.30
CA LEU A 18 8.79 13.09 -10.12
C LEU A 18 7.57 12.45 -9.44
N PHE A 19 7.76 11.28 -8.83
CA PHE A 19 6.69 10.60 -8.10
C PHE A 19 6.24 11.39 -6.86
N SER A 20 7.16 11.91 -6.06
CA SER A 20 6.86 12.80 -4.92
C SER A 20 6.11 14.06 -5.36
N LEU A 21 6.54 14.71 -6.44
CA LEU A 21 5.88 15.90 -6.99
C LEU A 21 4.44 15.61 -7.47
N MET A 22 4.24 14.50 -8.18
CA MET A 22 2.90 14.08 -8.62
C MET A 22 2.00 13.75 -7.42
N HIS A 23 2.55 13.08 -6.41
CA HIS A 23 1.83 12.79 -5.17
C HIS A 23 1.46 14.08 -4.42
N GLY A 24 2.38 15.04 -4.29
CA GLY A 24 2.11 16.34 -3.69
C GLY A 24 1.02 17.12 -4.42
N ALA A 25 1.06 17.14 -5.76
CA ALA A 25 0.01 17.76 -6.56
C ALA A 25 -1.36 17.08 -6.33
N LEU A 26 -1.40 15.75 -6.26
CA LEU A 26 -2.62 14.99 -5.97
C LEU A 26 -3.17 15.32 -4.57
N VAL A 27 -2.33 15.34 -3.54
CA VAL A 27 -2.74 15.66 -2.17
C VAL A 27 -3.30 17.08 -2.09
N VAL A 28 -2.65 18.06 -2.73
CA VAL A 28 -3.13 19.44 -2.77
C VAL A 28 -4.48 19.55 -3.47
N GLU A 29 -4.67 18.84 -4.57
CA GLU A 29 -5.94 18.86 -5.30
C GLU A 29 -7.08 18.24 -4.47
N ILE A 30 -6.85 17.07 -3.87
CA ILE A 30 -7.85 16.43 -2.99
C ILE A 30 -8.16 17.33 -1.79
N LEU A 31 -7.14 17.94 -1.18
CA LEU A 31 -7.33 18.83 -0.03
C LEU A 31 -8.18 20.06 -0.41
N ARG A 32 -8.08 20.56 -1.64
CA ARG A 32 -8.96 21.63 -2.14
C ARG A 32 -10.39 21.13 -2.33
N ASP A 33 -10.57 19.96 -2.92
CA ASP A 33 -11.87 19.36 -3.19
C ASP A 33 -12.64 19.02 -1.89
N THR A 34 -11.92 18.62 -0.85
CA THR A 34 -12.47 18.36 0.49
C THR A 34 -12.59 19.61 1.35
N ARG A 35 -12.35 20.80 0.77
CA ARG A 35 -12.45 22.11 1.45
C ARG A 35 -11.51 22.25 2.65
N GLY A 36 -10.36 21.60 2.59
CA GLY A 36 -9.35 21.63 3.64
C GLY A 36 -9.62 20.69 4.82
N ASP A 37 -10.60 19.77 4.71
CA ASP A 37 -10.90 18.79 5.75
C ASP A 37 -9.90 17.61 5.68
N PRO A 38 -9.03 17.43 6.70
CA PRO A 38 -8.02 16.37 6.66
C PRO A 38 -8.62 14.96 6.75
N GLU A 39 -9.75 14.78 7.44
CA GLU A 39 -10.37 13.46 7.58
C GLU A 39 -10.96 13.00 6.26
N GLN A 40 -11.67 13.90 5.55
CA GLN A 40 -12.19 13.61 4.22
C GLN A 40 -11.06 13.41 3.20
N THR A 41 -9.98 14.18 3.32
CA THR A 41 -8.79 14.02 2.48
C THR A 41 -8.15 12.65 2.66
N ASN A 42 -7.98 12.20 3.90
CA ASN A 42 -7.47 10.86 4.20
C ASN A 42 -8.38 9.77 3.63
N LYS A 43 -9.71 9.88 3.75
CA LYS A 43 -10.65 8.92 3.15
C LYS A 43 -10.54 8.85 1.63
N ALA A 44 -10.40 10.00 0.97
CA ALA A 44 -10.22 10.06 -0.48
C ALA A 44 -8.87 9.43 -0.91
N LEU A 45 -7.78 9.75 -0.21
CA LEU A 45 -6.46 9.15 -0.45
C LEU A 45 -6.47 7.63 -0.25
N ASP A 46 -7.11 7.15 0.81
CA ASP A 46 -7.25 5.72 1.10
C ASP A 46 -8.04 5.00 -0.01
N GLN A 47 -9.13 5.60 -0.49
CA GLN A 47 -9.93 5.03 -1.57
C GLN A 47 -9.17 4.97 -2.90
N ILE A 48 -8.41 6.01 -3.23
CA ILE A 48 -7.53 6.01 -4.41
C ILE A 48 -6.48 4.91 -4.27
N GLY A 49 -5.84 4.85 -3.10
CA GLY A 49 -4.87 3.82 -2.75
C GLY A 49 -5.45 2.42 -2.91
N PHE A 50 -6.62 2.15 -2.35
CA PHE A 50 -7.31 0.87 -2.45
C PHE A 50 -7.52 0.43 -3.90
N ASN A 51 -8.04 1.32 -4.74
CA ASN A 51 -8.26 1.03 -6.15
C ASN A 51 -6.95 0.76 -6.91
N MET A 52 -5.86 1.45 -6.54
CA MET A 52 -4.52 1.15 -7.06
C MET A 52 -4.04 -0.23 -6.58
N GLY A 53 -4.17 -0.51 -5.29
CA GLY A 53 -3.76 -1.76 -4.64
C GLY A 53 -4.38 -3.00 -5.28
N VAL A 54 -5.69 -2.96 -5.55
CA VAL A 54 -6.40 -4.06 -6.23
C VAL A 54 -5.76 -4.37 -7.58
N LYS A 55 -5.43 -3.34 -8.37
CA LYS A 55 -4.79 -3.53 -9.69
C LYS A 55 -3.33 -3.97 -9.58
N LEU A 56 -2.61 -3.51 -8.56
CA LEU A 56 -1.22 -3.87 -8.32
C LEU A 56 -1.09 -5.33 -7.85
N ALA A 57 -2.09 -5.88 -7.18
CA ALA A 57 -2.09 -7.27 -6.74
C ALA A 57 -1.90 -8.25 -7.91
N ASP A 58 -2.66 -8.07 -8.99
CA ASP A 58 -2.56 -8.94 -10.17
C ASP A 58 -1.16 -8.91 -10.80
N ASP A 59 -0.58 -7.72 -10.96
CA ASP A 59 0.79 -7.55 -11.46
C ASP A 59 1.81 -8.20 -10.52
N PHE A 60 1.63 -8.04 -9.21
CA PHE A 60 2.53 -8.61 -8.21
C PHE A 60 2.49 -10.14 -8.21
N LEU A 61 1.29 -10.73 -8.25
CA LEU A 61 1.10 -12.18 -8.30
C LEU A 61 1.65 -12.79 -9.59
N ALA A 62 1.55 -12.09 -10.72
CA ALA A 62 2.15 -12.50 -11.98
C ALA A 62 3.69 -12.55 -11.91
N LYS A 63 4.30 -11.61 -11.19
CA LYS A 63 5.76 -11.57 -10.97
C LYS A 63 6.22 -12.57 -9.90
N ILE A 64 5.40 -12.81 -8.88
CA ILE A 64 5.73 -13.67 -7.74
C ILE A 64 4.63 -14.73 -7.53
N PRO A 65 4.58 -15.78 -8.36
CA PRO A 65 3.51 -16.80 -8.29
C PRO A 65 3.47 -17.57 -6.97
N LYS A 66 4.55 -17.55 -6.17
CA LYS A 66 4.59 -18.17 -4.85
C LYS A 66 3.79 -17.40 -3.79
N ALA A 67 3.50 -16.12 -4.04
CA ALA A 67 2.74 -15.26 -3.14
C ALA A 67 1.27 -15.70 -3.01
N SER A 68 0.70 -16.34 -4.03
CA SER A 68 -0.70 -16.81 -4.02
C SER A 68 -0.98 -17.98 -3.07
N LYS A 69 0.05 -18.48 -2.36
CA LYS A 69 -0.03 -19.63 -1.45
C LYS A 69 0.29 -19.26 0.00
N CYS A 70 0.46 -17.98 0.31
CA CYS A 70 0.69 -17.54 1.68
C CYS A 70 -0.56 -17.83 2.52
N SER A 71 -0.46 -18.85 3.38
CA SER A 71 -1.54 -19.25 4.31
C SER A 71 -1.37 -18.61 5.70
N ASP A 72 -0.30 -17.85 5.91
CA ASP A 72 0.09 -17.29 7.19
C ASP A 72 0.27 -15.78 7.10
N ILE A 73 -0.26 -15.07 8.10
CA ILE A 73 -0.21 -13.61 8.20
C ILE A 73 1.24 -13.15 8.31
N ALA A 74 2.08 -13.90 9.04
CA ALA A 74 3.47 -13.53 9.22
C ALA A 74 4.25 -13.54 7.90
N GLN A 75 4.05 -14.57 7.08
CA GLN A 75 4.64 -14.65 5.75
C GLN A 75 4.13 -13.56 4.81
N THR A 76 2.84 -13.24 4.91
CA THR A 76 2.20 -12.20 4.11
C THR A 76 2.80 -10.82 4.43
N ALA A 77 2.91 -10.49 5.73
CA ALA A 77 3.51 -9.23 6.18
C ALA A 77 4.96 -9.09 5.70
N GLU A 78 5.76 -10.16 5.81
CA GLU A 78 7.15 -10.17 5.37
C GLU A 78 7.30 -10.00 3.85
N LEU A 79 6.40 -10.63 3.09
CA LEU A 79 6.36 -10.52 1.64
C LEU A 79 5.99 -9.11 1.19
N ILE A 80 5.04 -8.45 1.85
CA ILE A 80 4.72 -7.05 1.59
C ILE A 80 5.95 -6.18 1.89
N ALA A 81 6.53 -6.35 3.08
CA ALA A 81 7.59 -5.51 3.58
C ALA A 81 8.87 -5.60 2.74
N LYS A 82 9.26 -6.80 2.29
CA LYS A 82 10.54 -7.03 1.61
C LYS A 82 10.46 -7.12 0.10
N GLN A 83 9.30 -7.50 -0.45
CA GLN A 83 9.16 -7.72 -1.90
C GLN A 83 8.21 -6.71 -2.54
N ALA A 84 6.99 -6.54 -2.02
CA ALA A 84 6.01 -5.65 -2.65
C ALA A 84 6.44 -4.17 -2.56
N LEU A 85 6.75 -3.68 -1.35
CA LEU A 85 7.17 -2.28 -1.18
C LEU A 85 8.48 -2.00 -1.92
N LYS A 86 9.42 -2.96 -1.92
CA LYS A 86 10.67 -2.84 -2.70
C LYS A 86 10.40 -2.80 -4.21
N SER A 87 9.44 -3.56 -4.71
CA SER A 87 9.13 -3.60 -6.14
C SER A 87 8.43 -2.33 -6.63
N TYR A 88 7.57 -1.70 -5.81
CA TYR A 88 6.72 -0.59 -6.26
C TYR A 88 7.12 0.79 -5.74
N LEU A 89 7.74 0.87 -4.56
CA LEU A 89 8.20 2.12 -3.94
C LEU A 89 9.73 2.18 -3.80
N ASP A 90 10.46 1.16 -4.27
CA ASP A 90 11.91 1.02 -4.13
C ASP A 90 12.42 1.04 -2.68
N THR A 91 11.52 0.86 -1.71
CA THR A 91 11.81 0.94 -0.28
C THR A 91 11.32 -0.32 0.44
N PRO A 92 12.16 -1.01 1.21
CA PRO A 92 11.67 -2.06 2.10
C PRO A 92 11.04 -1.46 3.37
N ALA A 93 10.38 -2.31 4.14
CA ALA A 93 9.88 -1.97 5.47
C ALA A 93 10.32 -3.00 6.50
N THR A 94 10.36 -2.58 7.76
CA THR A 94 10.51 -3.47 8.92
C THR A 94 9.13 -3.86 9.44
N VAL A 95 8.91 -5.17 9.63
CA VAL A 95 7.69 -5.71 10.22
C VAL A 95 7.85 -5.84 11.73
N SER A 96 6.86 -5.36 12.49
CA SER A 96 6.76 -5.61 13.93
C SER A 96 5.36 -6.11 14.30
N PHE A 97 5.28 -7.26 14.96
CA PHE A 97 4.01 -7.86 15.37
C PHE A 97 3.61 -7.37 16.76
N GLN A 98 2.42 -6.79 16.87
CA GLN A 98 1.81 -6.41 18.14
C GLN A 98 0.91 -7.54 18.67
N SER A 99 0.36 -8.35 17.77
CA SER A 99 -0.41 -9.56 18.09
C SER A 99 -0.38 -10.54 16.91
N ALA A 100 -1.10 -11.67 17.02
CA ALA A 100 -1.24 -12.62 15.93
C ALA A 100 -1.94 -12.03 14.68
N THR A 101 -2.75 -10.99 14.84
CA THR A 101 -3.53 -10.36 13.76
C THR A 101 -3.15 -8.91 13.49
N VAL A 102 -2.27 -8.32 14.31
CA VAL A 102 -1.88 -6.91 14.21
C VAL A 102 -0.37 -6.81 14.04
N PHE A 103 0.05 -6.17 12.97
CA PHE A 103 1.45 -5.86 12.71
C PHE A 103 1.60 -4.43 12.18
N THR A 104 2.79 -3.87 12.31
CA THR A 104 3.15 -2.57 11.76
C THR A 104 4.24 -2.75 10.70
N LEU A 105 4.17 -1.90 9.68
CA LEU A 105 5.15 -1.76 8.62
C LEU A 105 5.79 -0.38 8.79
N GLU A 106 7.06 -0.34 9.19
CA GLU A 106 7.84 0.88 9.26
C GLU A 106 8.71 0.97 8.01
N LEU A 107 8.46 1.96 7.16
CA LEU A 107 9.21 2.16 5.93
C LEU A 107 10.61 2.69 6.27
N GLU A 108 11.65 2.07 5.71
CA GLU A 108 13.04 2.56 5.91
C GLU A 108 13.24 3.95 5.30
N SER A 109 12.56 4.22 4.18
CA SER A 109 12.51 5.51 3.52
C SER A 109 11.16 5.68 2.83
N ASN A 110 10.59 6.88 2.83
CA ASN A 110 9.35 7.15 2.13
C ASN A 110 9.60 8.06 0.90
N PRO A 111 9.53 7.52 -0.34
CA PRO A 111 9.74 8.30 -1.55
C PRO A 111 8.65 9.35 -1.79
N LEU A 112 7.49 9.26 -1.12
CA LEU A 112 6.42 10.24 -1.25
C LEU A 112 6.78 11.58 -0.60
N ILE A 113 7.52 11.54 0.52
CA ILE A 113 7.80 12.71 1.36
C ILE A 113 9.11 13.40 0.93
N ASN A 114 10.14 12.60 0.61
CA ASN A 114 11.48 12.98 0.13
C ASN A 114 12.02 14.37 0.59
N GLY A 115 11.84 14.72 1.88
CA GLY A 115 12.40 15.93 2.49
C GLY A 115 11.78 17.28 2.10
N PHE A 116 10.73 17.31 1.27
CA PHE A 116 10.11 18.57 0.80
C PHE A 116 8.68 18.80 1.30
N VAL A 117 8.16 17.88 2.11
CA VAL A 117 6.76 17.92 2.57
C VAL A 117 6.71 18.36 4.03
N GLU A 118 6.26 19.59 4.22
CA GLU A 118 5.85 20.13 5.51
C GLU A 118 4.33 20.28 5.52
N ILE A 119 3.67 19.74 6.55
CA ILE A 119 2.22 19.86 6.72
C ILE A 119 1.94 21.08 7.60
N PRO A 120 1.21 22.09 7.08
CA PRO A 120 0.80 23.24 7.89
C PRO A 120 -0.04 22.83 9.11
N PRO A 121 0.02 23.56 10.24
CA PRO A 121 -0.71 23.22 11.47
C PRO A 121 -2.24 23.10 11.28
N GLU A 122 -2.81 23.86 10.34
CA GLU A 122 -4.24 23.77 10.00
C GLU A 122 -4.66 22.39 9.45
N PHE A 123 -3.71 21.61 8.93
CA PHE A 123 -3.93 20.28 8.36
C PHE A 123 -3.30 19.17 9.21
N SER A 124 -3.11 19.38 10.52
CA SER A 124 -2.47 18.42 11.43
C SER A 124 -3.11 17.01 11.48
N GLY A 125 -4.34 16.84 11.01
CA GLY A 125 -4.99 15.53 10.85
C GLY A 125 -4.65 14.81 9.54
N LEU A 126 -3.92 15.44 8.61
CA LEU A 126 -3.59 14.89 7.31
C LEU A 126 -2.47 13.87 7.45
N LYS A 127 -2.74 12.65 7.00
CA LYS A 127 -1.76 11.56 6.95
C LYS A 127 -1.32 11.45 5.50
N TYR A 128 -0.21 12.08 5.16
CA TYR A 128 0.26 12.28 3.78
C TYR A 128 0.39 10.95 3.01
N SER A 129 0.86 9.91 3.68
CA SER A 129 1.11 8.58 3.10
C SER A 129 -0.11 7.64 3.14
N THR A 130 -1.31 8.15 3.42
CA THR A 130 -2.54 7.34 3.47
C THR A 130 -2.79 6.57 2.17
N ILE A 131 -2.38 7.11 1.02
CA ILE A 131 -2.50 6.40 -0.26
C ILE A 131 -1.76 5.05 -0.26
N ALA A 132 -0.60 4.96 0.42
CA ALA A 132 0.18 3.73 0.51
C ALA A 132 -0.52 2.71 1.42
N ALA A 133 -1.12 3.16 2.53
CA ALA A 133 -1.93 2.31 3.39
C ALA A 133 -3.14 1.74 2.62
N GLY A 134 -3.87 2.59 1.89
CA GLY A 134 -4.95 2.15 1.02
C GLY A 134 -4.49 1.15 -0.04
N ALA A 135 -3.32 1.36 -0.65
CA ALA A 135 -2.77 0.41 -1.62
C ALA A 135 -2.46 -0.96 -1.03
N ILE A 136 -1.90 -1.01 0.19
CA ILE A 136 -1.69 -2.29 0.90
C ILE A 136 -3.04 -2.97 1.18
N ARG A 137 -4.03 -2.21 1.65
CA ARG A 137 -5.39 -2.70 1.92
C ARG A 137 -6.06 -3.28 0.68
N GLY A 138 -6.01 -2.55 -0.44
CA GLY A 138 -6.57 -2.99 -1.72
C GLY A 138 -5.89 -4.24 -2.27
N ALA A 139 -4.56 -4.31 -2.15
CA ALA A 139 -3.82 -5.47 -2.61
C ALA A 139 -4.15 -6.73 -1.80
N LEU A 140 -4.31 -6.59 -0.48
CA LEU A 140 -4.70 -7.69 0.39
C LEU A 140 -6.15 -8.13 0.17
N ASN A 141 -7.05 -7.17 -0.08
CA ASN A 141 -8.43 -7.46 -0.42
C ASN A 141 -8.55 -8.28 -1.72
N ALA A 142 -7.74 -7.97 -2.74
CA ALA A 142 -7.71 -8.70 -4.01
C ALA A 142 -7.26 -10.17 -3.86
N VAL A 143 -6.56 -10.51 -2.77
CA VAL A 143 -6.19 -11.89 -2.43
C VAL A 143 -7.04 -12.48 -1.31
N ASN A 144 -8.26 -11.96 -1.13
CA ASN A 144 -9.25 -12.42 -0.17
C ASN A 144 -8.81 -12.28 1.30
N LEU A 145 -7.95 -11.33 1.63
CA LEU A 145 -7.58 -11.00 3.00
C LEU A 145 -8.22 -9.67 3.40
N ASP A 146 -9.14 -9.70 4.35
CA ASP A 146 -9.75 -8.50 4.90
C ASP A 146 -8.85 -7.88 5.97
N VAL A 147 -8.32 -6.70 5.68
CA VAL A 147 -7.33 -6.00 6.49
C VAL A 147 -7.72 -4.54 6.62
N GLU A 148 -7.69 -4.02 7.84
CA GLU A 148 -7.74 -2.57 8.09
C GLU A 148 -6.32 -2.02 8.12
N THR A 149 -6.09 -0.89 7.45
CA THR A 149 -4.80 -0.21 7.44
C THR A 149 -4.94 1.21 7.96
N GLU A 150 -4.00 1.64 8.78
CA GLU A 150 -3.96 2.99 9.32
C GLU A 150 -2.51 3.50 9.36
N VAL A 151 -2.26 4.70 8.85
CA VAL A 151 -0.98 5.38 9.07
C VAL A 151 -0.95 5.91 10.50
N ILE A 152 -0.04 5.42 11.35
CA ILE A 152 0.05 5.80 12.77
C ILE A 152 1.10 6.88 13.03
N ALA A 153 2.10 6.95 12.16
CA ALA A 153 3.14 7.99 12.16
C ALA A 153 3.51 8.30 10.71
N ASP A 154 3.79 9.57 10.44
CA ASP A 154 4.15 10.09 9.13
C ASP A 154 4.97 11.38 9.31
N THR A 155 5.33 12.07 8.23
CA THR A 155 6.18 13.30 8.27
C THR A 155 5.80 14.23 9.45
N PRO A 156 6.76 14.62 10.31
CA PRO A 156 8.22 14.46 10.16
C PRO A 156 8.80 13.12 10.62
N ASP A 157 8.00 12.25 11.25
CA ASP A 157 8.45 10.95 11.75
C ASP A 157 8.54 9.91 10.61
N PRO A 158 9.29 8.81 10.81
CA PRO A 158 9.27 7.68 9.89
C PRO A 158 7.84 7.19 9.66
N THR A 159 7.51 6.88 8.40
CA THR A 159 6.17 6.41 8.05
C THR A 159 5.93 5.02 8.61
N VAL A 160 4.94 4.90 9.50
CA VAL A 160 4.52 3.62 10.07
C VAL A 160 3.06 3.35 9.74
N ILE A 161 2.82 2.19 9.12
CA ILE A 161 1.49 1.74 8.72
C ILE A 161 1.11 0.54 9.58
N LYS A 162 0.06 0.69 10.39
CA LYS A 162 -0.55 -0.41 11.14
C LYS A 162 -1.49 -1.18 10.24
N CYS A 163 -1.38 -2.50 10.25
CA CYS A 163 -2.25 -3.43 9.56
C CYS A 163 -2.93 -4.33 10.59
N THR A 164 -4.26 -4.42 10.53
CA THR A 164 -5.09 -5.24 11.40
C THR A 164 -5.87 -6.23 10.55
N PHE A 165 -5.46 -7.50 10.59
CA PHE A 165 -6.17 -8.59 9.94
C PHE A 165 -7.51 -8.83 10.63
N LYS A 166 -8.58 -8.90 9.82
CA LYS A 166 -9.93 -9.18 10.29
C LYS A 166 -10.28 -10.62 10.00
N ASN A 167 -10.45 -10.96 8.73
CA ASN A 167 -10.98 -12.26 8.31
C ASN A 167 -10.46 -12.65 6.91
N ILE A 168 -10.67 -13.90 6.53
CA ILE A 168 -10.52 -14.35 5.14
C ILE A 168 -11.86 -14.13 4.43
N ILE A 169 -11.83 -13.50 3.26
CA ILE A 169 -13.01 -13.25 2.43
C ILE A 169 -13.32 -14.55 1.69
N HIS A 170 -14.50 -15.11 1.94
CA HIS A 170 -14.96 -16.29 1.21
C HIS A 170 -15.80 -15.86 0.02
N GLU A 171 -15.37 -16.24 -1.18
CA GLU A 171 -16.13 -16.00 -2.41
C GLU A 171 -17.34 -16.95 -2.41
N ILE A 172 -18.54 -16.40 -2.19
CA ILE A 172 -19.78 -17.17 -2.26
C ILE A 172 -20.13 -17.27 -3.74
N LEU A 173 -19.88 -18.43 -4.35
CA LEU A 173 -20.36 -18.70 -5.70
C LEU A 173 -21.90 -18.69 -5.69
N PRO A 174 -22.56 -17.96 -6.61
CA PRO A 174 -24.00 -18.09 -6.77
C PRO A 174 -24.33 -19.55 -7.14
N PRO A 175 -25.43 -20.12 -6.62
CA PRO A 175 -25.83 -21.46 -6.97
C PRO A 175 -26.05 -21.54 -8.49
N SER A 176 -25.42 -22.52 -9.13
CA SER A 176 -25.71 -22.88 -10.51
C SER A 176 -27.21 -23.16 -10.63
N GLU A 177 -27.92 -22.44 -11.49
CA GLU A 177 -29.29 -22.81 -11.86
C GLU A 177 -29.19 -24.06 -12.77
N ASP A 178 -29.64 -25.21 -12.25
CA ASP A 178 -29.93 -26.42 -13.05
C ASP A 178 -31.20 -26.24 -13.89
#